data_AF-A0A8E2FE99-F1
#
_entry.id   AF-A0A8E2FE99-F1
#
_cell.length_a   1.000
_cell.length_b   1.000
_cell.length_c   1.000
_cell.angle_alpha   90.00
_cell.angle_beta   90.00
_cell.angle_gamma   90.00
#
_symmetry.space_group_name_H-M   'P 1'
#
loop_
_entity.id
_entity.type
_entity.pdbx_description
1 polymer ?
#
loop_
_entity_poly.entity_id
_entity_poly.type
_entity_poly.pdbx_seq_one_letter_code
_entity_poly.pdbx_strand_id
1 'polypeptide(L)' 'MIPGYSKILVNDIFLSEKTYPMQSAGPDWLMMITFSGIKRTEAQWQKLLDEAGLGATEVWYPPK' A
#
# COMPACT_ATOMS: atom_id res chain seq x y z
N MET A 1 8.99 18.55 -1.27
CA MET A 1 7.65 18.72 -0.64
C MET A 1 7.74 19.83 0.40
N ILE A 2 6.73 20.69 0.50
CA ILE A 2 6.66 21.72 1.54
C ILE A 2 5.96 21.10 2.77
N PRO A 3 6.64 20.96 3.92
CA PRO A 3 6.02 20.44 5.13
C PRO A 3 4.76 21.24 5.49
N GLY A 4 3.67 20.54 5.82
CA GLY A 4 2.38 21.16 6.17
C GLY A 4 1.48 21.57 4.99
N TYR A 5 2.01 21.72 3.77
CA TYR A 5 1.21 22.07 2.58
C TYR A 5 1.10 20.92 1.58
N SER A 6 2.23 20.27 1.24
CA SER A 6 2.25 19.17 0.29
C SER A 6 1.76 17.86 0.94
N LYS A 7 0.95 17.10 0.19
CA LYS A 7 0.49 15.75 0.56
C LYS A 7 0.83 14.77 -0.55
N ILE A 8 1.10 13.52 -0.19
CA ILE A 8 1.20 12.39 -1.12
C ILE A 8 -0.07 11.56 -1.00
N LEU A 9 -0.67 11.22 -2.13
CA LEU A 9 -1.79 10.28 -2.23
C LEU A 9 -1.27 9.03 -2.94
N VAL A 10 -1.26 7.90 -2.23
CA VAL A 10 -0.94 6.59 -2.78
C VAL A 10 -2.23 5.82 -2.99
N ASN A 11 -2.53 5.45 -4.22
CA ASN A 11 -3.64 4.58 -4.56
C ASN A 11 -3.10 3.20 -4.94
N ASP A 12 -3.31 2.21 -4.08
CA ASP A 12 -2.86 0.84 -4.31
C ASP A 12 -3.82 -0.17 -3.69
N ILE A 13 -3.66 -1.44 -4.09
CA ILE A 13 -4.38 -2.58 -3.53
C ILE A 13 -3.72 -2.95 -2.19
N PHE A 14 -4.50 -2.88 -1.11
CA PHE A 14 -4.09 -3.36 0.20
C PHE A 14 -4.34 -4.87 0.30
N LEU A 15 -3.32 -5.63 0.66
CA LEU A 15 -3.47 -7.05 0.99
C LEU A 15 -3.94 -7.20 2.44
N SER A 16 -4.92 -8.08 2.66
CA SER A 16 -5.31 -8.49 4.02
C SER A 16 -4.27 -9.44 4.60
N GLU A 17 -3.93 -9.26 5.88
CA GLU A 17 -2.95 -10.11 6.57
C GLU A 17 -3.45 -11.54 6.84
N LYS A 18 -4.77 -11.77 6.86
CA LYS A 18 -5.34 -13.08 7.21
C LYS A 18 -5.58 -13.95 5.98
N THR A 19 -6.43 -13.46 5.09
CA THR A 19 -6.82 -14.15 3.87
C THR A 19 -7.22 -13.09 2.86
N TYR A 20 -6.67 -13.14 1.67
CA TYR A 20 -7.08 -12.28 0.57
C TYR A 20 -7.68 -13.12 -0.56
N PRO A 21 -8.72 -12.59 -1.23
CA PRO A 21 -9.36 -13.30 -2.32
C PRO A 21 -8.39 -13.43 -3.50
N MET A 22 -8.59 -14.44 -4.35
CA MET A 22 -7.66 -14.74 -5.46
C MET A 22 -7.52 -13.56 -6.45
N GLN A 23 -8.56 -12.72 -6.54
CA GLN A 23 -8.56 -11.47 -7.28
C GLN A 23 -7.45 -10.49 -6.83
N SER A 24 -7.10 -10.48 -5.54
CA SER A 24 -5.99 -9.69 -5.00
C SER A 24 -4.65 -10.42 -5.09
N ALA A 25 -4.66 -11.76 -5.13
CA ALA A 25 -3.47 -12.60 -5.26
C ALA A 25 -2.83 -12.51 -6.65
N GLY A 26 -3.65 -12.55 -7.70
CA GLY A 26 -3.17 -12.50 -9.09
C GLY A 26 -2.27 -11.30 -9.37
N PRO A 27 -2.69 -10.05 -9.04
CA PRO A 27 -1.86 -8.86 -9.18
C PRO A 27 -0.55 -8.91 -8.38
N ASP A 28 -0.54 -9.48 -7.18
CA ASP A 28 0.68 -9.62 -6.37
C ASP A 28 1.68 -10.59 -7.02
N TRP A 29 1.21 -11.73 -7.51
CA TRP A 29 2.04 -12.66 -8.28
C TRP A 29 2.57 -12.05 -9.58
N LEU A 30 1.75 -11.26 -10.28
CA LEU A 30 2.20 -10.54 -11.47
C LEU A 30 3.32 -9.55 -11.13
N MET A 31 3.20 -8.81 -10.02
CA MET A 31 4.27 -7.95 -9.52
C MET A 31 5.55 -8.73 -9.23
N MET A 32 5.43 -9.88 -8.55
CA MET A 32 6.57 -10.73 -8.19
C MET A 32 7.27 -11.30 -9.43
N ILE A 33 6.52 -11.88 -10.37
CA ILE A 33 7.08 -12.58 -11.53
C ILE A 33 7.68 -11.59 -12.54
N THR A 34 7.04 -10.45 -12.77
CA THR A 34 7.44 -9.52 -13.83
C THR A 34 8.40 -8.43 -13.35
N PHE A 35 8.29 -8.00 -12.09
CA PHE A 35 9.00 -6.83 -11.58
C PHE A 35 9.80 -7.09 -10.30
N SER A 36 9.82 -8.34 -9.80
CA SER A 36 10.35 -8.67 -8.47
C SER A 36 9.74 -7.79 -7.38
N GLY A 37 8.49 -7.37 -7.58
CA GLY A 37 7.74 -6.49 -6.69
C GLY A 37 6.78 -7.24 -5.78
N ILE A 38 6.20 -6.51 -4.83
CA ILE A 38 5.15 -7.02 -3.94
C ILE A 38 4.04 -5.98 -3.81
N LYS A 39 2.81 -6.46 -3.60
CA LYS A 39 1.76 -5.69 -2.95
C LYS A 39 1.98 -5.72 -1.44
N ARG A 40 1.47 -4.70 -0.75
CA ARG A 40 1.75 -4.49 0.67
C ARG A 40 0.49 -4.56 1.50
N THR A 41 0.64 -5.07 2.72
CA THR A 41 -0.35 -4.89 3.79
C THR A 41 -0.30 -3.46 4.30
N GLU A 42 -1.31 -3.05 5.07
CA GLU A 42 -1.32 -1.73 5.70
C GLU A 42 -0.14 -1.52 6.64
N ALA A 43 0.21 -2.53 7.45
CA ALA A 43 1.37 -2.47 8.34
C ALA A 43 2.69 -2.29 7.58
N GLN A 44 2.84 -2.95 6.42
CA GLN A 44 4.00 -2.78 5.55
C GLN A 44 4.06 -1.40 4.91
N TRP A 45 2.90 -0.84 4.54
CA TRP A 45 2.81 0.54 4.07
C TRP A 45 3.19 1.54 5.16
N GLN A 46 2.64 1.39 6.36
CA GLN A 46 2.96 2.25 7.50
C GLN A 46 4.45 2.26 7.78
N LYS A 47 5.06 1.06 7.89
CA LYS A 47 6.50 0.91 8.10
C LYS A 47 7.32 1.62 7.01
N LEU A 48 6.96 1.45 5.74
CA LEU A 48 7.66 2.08 4.62
C LEU A 48 7.57 3.62 4.68
N LEU A 49 6.41 4.15 5.02
CA LEU A 49 6.19 5.59 5.14
C LEU A 49 7.01 6.16 6.31
N ASP A 50 7.00 5.48 7.45
CA ASP A 50 7.78 5.88 8.63
C ASP A 50 9.29 5.90 8.33
N GLU A 51 9.81 4.86 7.66
CA GLU A 51 11.21 4.79 7.20
C GLU A 51 11.56 5.90 6.20
N ALA A 52 10.59 6.36 5.41
CA ALA A 52 10.75 7.49 4.49
C ALA A 52 10.60 8.87 5.17
N GLY A 53 10.35 8.93 6.49
CA GLY A 53 10.09 10.17 7.22
C GLY A 53 8.73 10.81 6.91
N LEU A 54 7.78 10.01 6.43
CA LEU A 54 6.41 10.42 6.11
C LEU A 54 5.44 9.85 7.14
N GLY A 55 4.58 10.70 7.69
CA GLY A 55 3.44 10.23 8.50
C GLY A 55 2.25 9.88 7.61
N ALA A 56 1.66 8.70 7.78
CA ALA A 56 0.35 8.39 7.21
C ALA A 56 -0.71 9.24 7.95
N THR A 57 -1.41 10.10 7.21
CA THR A 57 -2.41 10.99 7.82
C THR A 57 -3.80 10.39 7.82
N GLU A 58 -4.18 9.62 6.80
CA GLU A 58 -5.51 9.01 6.65
C GLU A 58 -5.44 7.80 5.71
N VAL A 59 -6.23 6.75 5.96
CA VAL A 59 -6.40 5.58 5.06
C VAL A 59 -7.84 5.53 4.58
N TRP A 60 -8.04 5.47 3.26
CA TRP A 60 -9.35 5.55 2.63
C TRP A 60 -9.66 4.24 1.90
N TYR A 61 -10.73 3.56 2.29
CA TYR A 61 -11.23 2.38 1.59
C TYR A 61 -12.40 2.75 0.68
N PRO A 62 -12.59 2.04 -0.45
CA PRO A 62 -13.78 2.21 -1.27
C PRO A 62 -15.05 1.89 -0.45
N PRO A 63 -16.21 2.45 -0.84
CA PRO A 63 -17.49 2.09 -0.24
C PRO A 63 -17.73 0.57 -0.29
N LYS A 64 -18.43 0.04 0.72
CA LYS A 64 -18.85 -1.37 0.76
C LYS A 64 -19.94 -1.65 -0.25
#